data_AF-V9QP80-F1
#
_entry.id   AF-V9QP80-F1
#
_cell.length_a   1.000
_cell.length_b   1.000
_cell.length_c   1.000
_cell.angle_alpha   90.00
_cell.angle_beta   90.00
_cell.angle_gamma   90.00
#
_symmetry.space_group_name_H-M   'P 1'
#
loop_
_entity.id
_entity.type
_entity.pdbx_description
1 polymer ?
#
loop_
_entity_poly.entity_id
_entity_poly.type
_entity_poly.pdbx_seq_one_letter_code
_entity_poly.pdbx_strand_id
1 'polypeptide(L)'
;GNERNKYCLSSKIPLGVVLAIPPFNYPVNLAVSKIGPALIAGNSLVLKPPTQGAVAALHMVHCFHLAGFPKGLISCVTGKGSEIGDFLTMHPGVNCISFTGGDTGIAISKKAGMVPLQMELGGKDACIVLEDADLDLVAANIVKGGFSYSGQRCTAVKVVLIMESIADAVVQKVNAKLAKLKVGPPEDDSDITPVVTESSANFIEG
;
A
#
# COMPACT_ATOMS: atom_id res chain seq x y z
N GLY A 1 34.27 -18.23 -31.76
CA GLY A 1 34.61 -18.04 -30.34
C GLY A 1 35.68 -16.98 -30.28
N ASN A 2 35.36 -15.80 -29.75
CA ASN A 2 36.36 -14.75 -29.54
C ASN A 2 36.97 -14.94 -28.15
N GLU A 3 38.27 -14.69 -28.04
CA GLU A 3 39.02 -14.84 -26.79
C GLU A 3 38.39 -14.01 -25.65
N ARG A 4 38.22 -14.61 -24.47
CA ARG A 4 37.67 -13.96 -23.27
C ARG A 4 38.76 -13.17 -22.53
N ASN A 5 39.40 -12.23 -23.21
CA ASN A 5 40.45 -11.36 -22.67
C ASN A 5 39.94 -9.96 -22.29
N LYS A 6 38.62 -9.78 -22.15
CA LYS A 6 37.97 -8.52 -21.79
C LYS A 6 37.23 -8.65 -20.47
N TYR A 7 37.37 -7.64 -19.61
CA TYR A 7 36.56 -7.49 -18.41
C TYR A 7 35.23 -6.81 -18.75
N CYS A 8 34.13 -7.41 -18.30
CA CYS A 8 32.81 -6.79 -18.28
C CYS A 8 32.42 -6.56 -16.83
N LEU A 9 32.31 -5.29 -16.43
CA LEU A 9 31.93 -4.89 -15.07
C LEU A 9 30.58 -4.18 -15.13
N SER A 10 29.72 -4.44 -14.18
CA SER A 10 28.47 -3.71 -13.98
C SER A 10 28.32 -3.29 -12.52
N SER A 11 27.72 -2.13 -12.31
CA SER A 11 27.45 -1.58 -10.97
C SER A 11 26.01 -1.08 -10.90
N LYS A 12 25.37 -1.23 -9.75
CA LYS A 12 24.07 -0.62 -9.47
C LYS A 12 24.30 0.79 -8.93
N ILE A 13 23.69 1.78 -9.58
CA ILE A 13 23.74 3.19 -9.18
C ILE A 13 22.32 3.66 -8.81
N PRO A 14 22.18 4.69 -7.96
CA PRO A 14 20.88 5.29 -7.69
C PRO A 14 20.24 5.81 -8.98
N LEU A 15 18.91 5.77 -9.02
CA LEU A 15 18.11 6.33 -10.11
C LEU A 15 18.10 7.87 -10.07
N GLY A 16 18.20 8.46 -8.87
CA GLY A 16 18.16 9.90 -8.66
C GLY A 16 17.05 10.29 -7.69
N VAL A 17 16.09 11.09 -8.13
CA VAL A 17 14.94 11.53 -7.34
C VAL A 17 13.76 10.56 -7.52
N VAL A 18 13.31 9.95 -6.42
CA VAL A 18 12.13 9.08 -6.40
C VAL A 18 10.92 9.86 -5.90
N LEU A 19 9.85 9.89 -6.71
CA LEU A 19 8.54 10.34 -6.28
C LEU A 19 7.80 9.17 -5.61
N ALA A 20 7.64 9.25 -4.28
CA ALA A 20 6.96 8.24 -3.48
C ALA A 20 5.52 8.69 -3.15
N ILE A 21 4.53 7.91 -3.59
CA ILE A 21 3.11 8.18 -3.39
C ILE A 21 2.47 6.96 -2.70
N PRO A 22 2.43 6.92 -1.35
CA PRO A 22 1.78 5.86 -0.59
C PRO A 22 0.23 6.01 -0.56
N PRO A 23 -0.51 4.97 -0.17
CA PRO A 23 -1.96 5.01 -0.03
C PRO A 23 -2.37 5.46 1.39
N PHE A 24 -3.68 5.64 1.62
CA PHE A 24 -4.24 6.14 2.88
C PHE A 24 -4.32 5.12 4.00
N ASN A 25 -4.40 3.83 3.67
CA ASN A 25 -4.76 2.78 4.64
C ASN A 25 -3.64 2.43 5.63
N TYR A 26 -2.38 2.64 5.24
CA TYR A 26 -1.21 2.44 6.09
C TYR A 26 -0.23 3.60 5.88
N PRO A 27 -0.57 4.82 6.34
CA PRO A 27 0.08 6.06 5.88
C PRO A 27 1.56 6.15 6.27
N VAL A 28 1.98 5.50 7.36
CA VAL A 28 3.39 5.41 7.77
C VAL A 28 4.05 4.18 7.15
N ASN A 29 3.51 2.98 7.40
CA ASN A 29 4.16 1.72 6.98
C ASN A 29 4.38 1.65 5.46
N LEU A 30 3.38 2.02 4.64
CA LEU A 30 3.51 2.00 3.18
C LEU A 30 4.24 3.22 2.62
N ALA A 31 4.47 4.27 3.41
CA ALA A 31 5.42 5.31 3.05
C ALA A 31 6.86 4.83 3.30
N VAL A 32 7.13 4.22 4.44
CA VAL A 32 8.44 3.65 4.80
C VAL A 32 8.86 2.56 3.83
N SER A 33 7.94 1.71 3.36
CA SER A 33 8.26 0.68 2.36
C SER A 33 8.73 1.25 1.02
N LYS A 34 8.49 2.53 0.75
CA LYS A 34 9.01 3.27 -0.42
C LYS A 34 10.30 4.02 -0.08
N ILE A 35 10.32 4.70 1.06
CA ILE A 35 11.44 5.52 1.54
C ILE A 35 12.67 4.65 1.81
N GLY A 36 12.52 3.56 2.56
CA GLY A 36 13.60 2.68 2.98
C GLY A 36 14.47 2.18 1.81
N PRO A 37 13.92 1.41 0.85
CA PRO A 37 14.70 0.91 -0.27
C PRO A 37 15.28 2.03 -1.15
N ALA A 38 14.57 3.14 -1.33
CA ALA A 38 15.08 4.27 -2.10
C ALA A 38 16.33 4.89 -1.47
N LEU A 39 16.31 5.13 -0.14
CA LEU A 39 17.45 5.66 0.60
C LEU A 39 18.64 4.69 0.63
N ILE A 40 18.38 3.39 0.87
CA ILE A 40 19.42 2.35 0.86
C ILE A 40 20.12 2.29 -0.50
N ALA A 41 19.37 2.48 -1.59
CA ALA A 41 19.92 2.53 -2.94
C ALA A 41 20.63 3.87 -3.27
N GLY A 42 20.65 4.85 -2.37
CA GLY A 42 21.31 6.14 -2.54
C GLY A 42 20.49 7.21 -3.27
N ASN A 43 19.16 7.05 -3.33
CA ASN A 43 18.26 8.03 -3.95
C ASN A 43 17.85 9.13 -2.96
N SER A 44 17.45 10.29 -3.49
CA SER A 44 16.64 11.27 -2.76
C SER A 44 15.16 11.08 -3.07
N LEU A 45 14.29 11.61 -2.21
CA LEU A 45 12.84 11.39 -2.34
C LEU A 45 12.01 12.66 -2.23
N VAL A 46 10.93 12.68 -3.01
CA VAL A 46 9.75 13.52 -2.79
C VAL A 46 8.61 12.62 -2.37
N LEU A 47 8.18 12.71 -1.11
CA LEU A 47 7.01 12.03 -0.57
C LEU A 47 5.77 12.89 -0.80
N LYS A 48 4.77 12.33 -1.48
CA LYS A 48 3.42 12.92 -1.57
C LYS A 48 2.42 12.00 -0.89
N PRO A 49 2.14 12.19 0.41
CA PRO A 49 1.17 11.36 1.12
C PRO A 49 -0.26 11.62 0.62
N PRO A 50 -1.20 10.71 0.91
CA PRO A 50 -2.62 10.98 0.73
C PRO A 50 -3.07 12.06 1.72
N THR A 51 -4.10 12.82 1.35
CA THR A 51 -4.62 13.92 2.19
C THR A 51 -4.99 13.43 3.59
N GLN A 52 -5.63 12.27 3.69
CA GLN A 52 -6.10 11.67 4.95
C GLN A 52 -4.95 11.17 5.85
N GLY A 53 -3.76 10.93 5.27
CA GLY A 53 -2.57 10.48 6.01
C GLY A 53 -1.49 11.56 6.16
N ALA A 54 -1.77 12.80 5.74
CA ALA A 54 -0.76 13.85 5.59
C ALA A 54 -0.08 14.22 6.92
N VAL A 55 -0.85 14.32 8.01
CA VAL A 55 -0.31 14.67 9.34
C VAL A 55 0.70 13.63 9.81
N ALA A 56 0.33 12.35 9.77
CA ALA A 56 1.23 11.24 10.15
C ALA A 56 2.51 11.23 9.30
N ALA A 57 2.39 11.46 7.99
CA ALA A 57 3.54 11.52 7.09
C ALA A 57 4.46 12.71 7.38
N LEU A 58 3.91 13.88 7.71
CA LEU A 58 4.70 15.06 8.10
C LEU A 58 5.47 14.81 9.40
N HIS A 59 4.82 14.22 10.42
CA HIS A 59 5.50 13.84 11.66
C HIS A 59 6.61 12.81 11.40
N MET A 60 6.36 11.79 10.58
CA MET A 60 7.36 10.81 10.19
C MET A 60 8.58 11.48 9.52
N VAL A 61 8.37 12.39 8.57
CA VAL A 61 9.45 13.12 7.91
C VAL A 61 10.17 14.06 8.88
N HIS A 62 9.48 14.64 9.85
CA HIS A 62 10.12 15.39 10.94
C HIS A 62 11.06 14.50 11.78
N CYS A 63 10.66 13.26 12.08
CA CYS A 63 11.54 12.30 12.76
C CYS A 63 12.82 11.99 11.97
N PHE A 64 12.73 11.85 10.64
CA PHE A 64 13.93 11.68 9.81
C PHE A 64 14.87 12.89 9.89
N HIS A 65 14.34 14.11 9.91
CA HIS A 65 15.15 15.32 10.11
C HIS A 65 15.82 15.34 11.48
N LEU A 66 15.09 15.01 12.55
CA LEU A 66 15.65 14.91 13.91
C LEU A 66 16.74 13.83 14.02
N ALA A 67 16.64 12.76 13.23
CA ALA A 67 17.65 11.72 13.15
C ALA A 67 18.93 12.14 12.39
N GLY A 68 19.00 13.38 11.88
CA GLY A 68 20.20 13.92 11.24
C GLY A 68 20.30 13.64 9.74
N PHE A 69 19.20 13.27 9.07
CA PHE A 69 19.19 13.09 7.62
C PHE A 69 19.54 14.42 6.92
N PRO A 70 20.39 14.40 5.87
CA PRO A 70 20.74 15.61 5.12
C PRO A 70 19.51 16.39 4.64
N LYS A 71 19.59 17.72 4.71
CA LYS A 71 18.53 18.61 4.25
C LYS A 71 18.22 18.34 2.76
N GLY A 72 16.95 18.17 2.44
CA GLY A 72 16.49 17.92 1.07
C GLY A 72 16.61 16.47 0.60
N LEU A 73 17.21 15.57 1.39
CA LEU A 73 17.25 14.13 1.06
C LEU A 73 15.84 13.52 1.02
N ILE A 74 14.96 13.99 1.91
CA ILE A 74 13.54 13.63 1.94
C ILE A 74 12.74 14.93 1.99
N SER A 75 12.00 15.21 0.94
CA SER A 75 11.04 16.32 0.90
C SER A 75 9.62 15.77 0.97
N CYS A 76 8.73 16.42 1.71
CA CYS A 76 7.32 16.01 1.80
C CYS A 76 6.43 17.13 1.26
N VAL A 77 5.53 16.81 0.34
CA VAL A 77 4.61 17.78 -0.28
C VAL A 77 3.17 17.27 -0.13
N THR A 78 2.34 18.06 0.54
CA THR A 78 0.92 17.74 0.79
C THR A 78 0.02 18.53 -0.15
N GLY A 79 -1.08 17.92 -0.61
CA GLY A 79 -2.07 18.58 -1.45
C GLY A 79 -2.92 17.57 -2.20
N LYS A 80 -4.09 18.00 -2.72
CA LYS A 80 -5.01 17.10 -3.41
C LYS A 80 -4.35 16.50 -4.65
N GLY A 81 -4.60 15.22 -4.91
CA GLY A 81 -4.09 14.53 -6.11
C GLY A 81 -4.50 15.23 -7.40
N SER A 82 -5.72 15.75 -7.45
CA SER A 82 -6.27 16.52 -8.59
C SER A 82 -5.56 17.85 -8.86
N GLU A 83 -4.88 18.43 -7.86
CA GLU A 83 -4.26 19.75 -7.98
C GLU A 83 -2.77 19.64 -8.28
N ILE A 84 -2.05 18.74 -7.60
CA ILE A 84 -0.59 18.63 -7.70
C ILE A 84 -0.09 17.31 -8.29
N GLY A 85 -0.97 16.34 -8.53
CA GLY A 85 -0.59 14.98 -8.94
C GLY A 85 0.04 14.91 -10.32
N ASP A 86 -0.57 15.56 -11.31
CA ASP A 86 -0.04 15.60 -12.67
C ASP A 86 1.30 16.36 -12.73
N PHE A 87 1.38 17.51 -12.04
CA PHE A 87 2.62 18.28 -11.95
C PHE A 87 3.77 17.41 -11.42
N LEU A 88 3.55 16.69 -10.31
CA LEU A 88 4.57 15.85 -9.71
C LEU A 88 4.96 14.67 -10.61
N THR A 89 3.98 13.98 -11.19
CA THR A 89 4.24 12.75 -11.98
C THR A 89 4.81 13.03 -13.37
N MET A 90 4.63 14.24 -13.89
CA MET A 90 5.19 14.70 -15.17
C MET A 90 6.47 15.54 -14.99
N HIS A 91 6.92 15.76 -13.75
CA HIS A 91 8.04 16.66 -13.48
C HIS A 91 9.35 16.11 -14.06
N PRO A 92 10.12 16.89 -14.86
CA PRO A 92 11.34 16.40 -15.52
C PRO A 92 12.47 16.02 -14.55
N GLY A 93 12.41 16.53 -13.33
CA GLY A 93 13.37 16.19 -12.26
C GLY A 93 13.06 14.90 -11.50
N VAL A 94 11.95 14.22 -11.77
CA VAL A 94 11.64 12.91 -11.17
C VAL A 94 12.27 11.82 -12.03
N ASN A 95 13.05 10.92 -11.41
CA ASN A 95 13.75 9.85 -12.11
C ASN A 95 13.10 8.47 -11.91
N CYS A 96 12.20 8.33 -10.95
CA CYS A 96 11.40 7.12 -10.71
C CYS A 96 10.12 7.46 -9.95
N ILE A 97 9.02 6.76 -10.24
CA ILE A 97 7.76 6.90 -9.50
C ILE A 97 7.42 5.58 -8.81
N SER A 98 7.24 5.64 -7.49
CA SER A 98 6.73 4.54 -6.68
C SER A 98 5.34 4.90 -6.17
N PHE A 99 4.31 4.34 -6.79
CA PHE A 99 2.91 4.63 -6.48
C PHE A 99 2.19 3.42 -5.91
N THR A 100 1.34 3.66 -4.92
CA THR A 100 0.40 2.68 -4.40
C THR A 100 -0.98 3.31 -4.28
N GLY A 101 -2.00 2.66 -4.84
CA GLY A 101 -3.36 3.17 -4.85
C GLY A 101 -4.28 2.27 -5.67
N GLY A 102 -5.29 2.85 -6.31
CA GLY A 102 -6.16 2.15 -7.26
C GLY A 102 -5.87 2.57 -8.70
N ASP A 103 -6.94 2.69 -9.49
CA ASP A 103 -6.90 2.95 -10.94
C ASP A 103 -6.20 4.25 -11.34
N THR A 104 -6.00 5.19 -10.41
CA THR A 104 -5.13 6.36 -10.63
C THR A 104 -3.75 5.98 -11.15
N GLY A 105 -3.21 4.81 -10.77
CA GLY A 105 -1.93 4.31 -11.28
C GLY A 105 -1.90 4.16 -12.80
N ILE A 106 -3.03 3.82 -13.43
CA ILE A 106 -3.18 3.73 -14.90
C ILE A 106 -3.04 5.11 -15.54
N ALA A 107 -3.62 6.13 -14.92
CA ALA A 107 -3.49 7.51 -15.40
C ALA A 107 -2.04 8.01 -15.26
N ILE A 108 -1.39 7.70 -14.13
CA ILE A 108 0.02 8.03 -13.89
C ILE A 108 0.91 7.36 -14.95
N SER A 109 0.71 6.07 -15.22
CA SER A 109 1.56 5.34 -16.19
C SER A 109 1.46 5.86 -17.62
N LYS A 110 0.35 6.53 -17.97
CA LYS A 110 0.16 7.17 -19.28
C LYS A 110 0.78 8.57 -19.38
N LYS A 111 0.93 9.27 -18.25
CA LYS A 111 1.43 10.65 -18.20
C LYS A 111 2.90 10.75 -17.82
N ALA A 112 3.41 9.78 -17.08
CA ALA A 112 4.80 9.77 -16.62
C ALA A 112 5.77 9.83 -17.82
N GLY A 113 6.92 10.50 -17.61
CA GLY A 113 8.02 10.48 -18.56
C GLY A 113 8.63 9.08 -18.70
N MET A 114 9.73 8.97 -19.46
CA MET A 114 10.46 7.71 -19.63
C MET A 114 11.30 7.38 -18.37
N VAL A 115 10.60 7.06 -17.28
CA VAL A 115 11.16 6.73 -15.97
C VAL A 115 10.62 5.38 -15.47
N PRO A 116 11.37 4.63 -14.65
CA PRO A 116 10.85 3.43 -14.03
C PRO A 116 9.62 3.72 -13.15
N LEU A 117 8.61 2.87 -13.30
CA LEU A 117 7.37 2.93 -12.54
C LEU A 117 7.24 1.67 -11.69
N GLN A 118 7.06 1.84 -10.39
CA GLN A 118 6.70 0.77 -9.46
C GLN A 118 5.28 1.02 -8.94
N MET A 119 4.37 0.09 -9.23
CA MET A 119 2.92 0.27 -9.09
C MET A 119 2.33 -0.86 -8.24
N GLU A 120 1.64 -0.49 -7.16
CA GLU A 120 0.84 -1.42 -6.33
C GLU A 120 -0.63 -0.97 -6.38
N LEU A 121 -1.49 -1.70 -7.09
CA LEU A 121 -2.79 -1.18 -7.56
C LEU A 121 -4.03 -1.87 -6.94
N GLY A 122 -3.86 -2.54 -5.80
CA GLY A 122 -4.94 -3.32 -5.17
C GLY A 122 -5.05 -4.73 -5.73
N GLY A 123 -6.11 -5.44 -5.32
CA GLY A 123 -6.31 -6.85 -5.68
C GLY A 123 -7.69 -7.37 -5.30
N LYS A 124 -8.05 -8.51 -5.89
CA LYS A 124 -9.22 -9.32 -5.52
C LYS A 124 -8.73 -10.65 -4.98
N ASP A 125 -8.08 -10.60 -3.81
CA ASP A 125 -7.35 -11.73 -3.28
C ASP A 125 -8.29 -12.84 -2.81
N ALA A 126 -8.00 -14.05 -3.31
CA ALA A 126 -8.76 -15.24 -3.01
C ALA A 126 -8.11 -16.04 -1.87
N CYS A 127 -8.94 -16.49 -0.92
CA CYS A 127 -8.58 -17.52 0.04
C CYS A 127 -9.14 -18.86 -0.47
N ILE A 128 -8.25 -19.80 -0.81
CA ILE A 128 -8.64 -21.13 -1.30
C ILE A 128 -8.56 -22.11 -0.13
N VAL A 129 -9.64 -22.84 0.12
CA VAL A 129 -9.78 -23.77 1.25
C VAL A 129 -10.02 -25.18 0.71
N LEU A 130 -9.08 -26.09 1.00
CA LEU A 130 -9.13 -27.50 0.63
C LEU A 130 -9.77 -28.35 1.73
N GLU A 131 -10.20 -29.57 1.39
CA GLU A 131 -10.99 -30.45 2.26
C GLU A 131 -10.27 -30.85 3.56
N ASP A 132 -8.94 -30.89 3.55
CA ASP A 132 -8.08 -31.28 4.67
C ASP A 132 -7.67 -30.09 5.57
N ALA A 133 -8.19 -28.90 5.29
CA ALA A 133 -7.85 -27.70 6.04
C ALA A 133 -8.42 -27.71 7.47
N ASP A 134 -7.67 -27.15 8.41
CA ASP A 134 -8.19 -26.84 9.75
C ASP A 134 -9.25 -25.74 9.66
N LEU A 135 -10.52 -26.11 9.86
CA LEU A 135 -11.65 -25.21 9.68
C LEU A 135 -11.68 -24.05 10.69
N ASP A 136 -11.13 -24.22 11.89
CA ASP A 136 -11.07 -23.15 12.90
C ASP A 136 -9.99 -22.13 12.55
N LEU A 137 -8.83 -22.60 12.08
CA LEU A 137 -7.78 -21.76 11.55
C LEU A 137 -8.23 -21.01 10.28
N VAL A 138 -8.92 -21.70 9.37
CA VAL A 138 -9.49 -21.12 8.16
C VAL A 138 -10.45 -19.99 8.53
N ALA A 139 -11.43 -20.25 9.39
CA ALA A 139 -12.42 -19.24 9.77
C ALA A 139 -11.76 -18.03 10.46
N ALA A 140 -10.74 -18.25 11.31
CA ALA A 140 -10.00 -17.15 11.94
C ALA A 140 -9.25 -16.29 10.93
N ASN A 141 -8.59 -16.90 9.94
CA ASN A 141 -7.83 -16.19 8.92
C ASN A 141 -8.73 -15.50 7.89
N ILE A 142 -9.89 -16.06 7.55
CA ILE A 142 -10.88 -15.38 6.70
C ILE A 142 -11.36 -14.10 7.38
N VAL A 143 -11.75 -14.17 8.65
CA VAL A 143 -12.24 -12.99 9.39
C VAL A 143 -11.13 -11.96 9.54
N LYS A 144 -9.95 -12.36 10.03
CA LYS A 144 -8.81 -11.45 10.17
C LYS A 144 -8.40 -10.85 8.82
N GLY A 145 -8.34 -11.67 7.78
CA GLY A 145 -7.92 -11.29 6.43
C GLY A 145 -8.90 -10.35 5.73
N GLY A 146 -10.20 -10.55 5.92
CA GLY A 146 -11.25 -9.75 5.30
C GLY A 146 -11.57 -8.46 6.06
N PHE A 147 -11.47 -8.47 7.39
CA PHE A 147 -12.05 -7.39 8.22
C PHE A 147 -11.04 -6.54 8.98
N SER A 148 -9.76 -6.94 9.08
CA SER A 148 -8.72 -6.06 9.67
C SER A 148 -8.65 -4.73 8.91
N TYR A 149 -8.44 -3.62 9.62
CA TYR A 149 -8.47 -2.25 9.06
C TYR A 149 -9.80 -1.93 8.35
N SER A 150 -10.90 -2.50 8.85
CA SER A 150 -12.24 -2.41 8.25
C SER A 150 -12.25 -2.83 6.79
N GLY A 151 -11.43 -3.83 6.43
CA GLY A 151 -11.28 -4.35 5.08
C GLY A 151 -10.54 -3.43 4.10
N GLN A 152 -10.03 -2.27 4.53
CA GLN A 152 -9.33 -1.30 3.68
C GLN A 152 -7.88 -1.73 3.40
N ARG A 153 -7.67 -2.97 2.95
CA ARG A 153 -6.36 -3.54 2.65
C ARG A 153 -6.31 -3.99 1.20
N CYS A 154 -5.24 -3.64 0.49
CA CYS A 154 -5.04 -4.10 -0.89
C CYS A 154 -5.07 -5.63 -0.96
N THR A 155 -4.46 -6.31 0.02
CA THR A 155 -4.41 -7.77 0.17
C THR A 155 -5.53 -8.36 1.04
N ALA A 156 -6.63 -7.62 1.28
CA ALA A 156 -7.75 -8.17 2.04
C ALA A 156 -8.29 -9.43 1.35
N VAL A 157 -8.71 -10.43 2.14
CA VAL A 157 -9.44 -11.59 1.62
C VAL A 157 -10.80 -11.10 1.15
N LYS A 158 -11.02 -11.09 -0.17
CA LYS A 158 -12.24 -10.56 -0.79
C LYS A 158 -13.09 -11.65 -1.41
N VAL A 159 -12.48 -12.80 -1.71
CA VAL A 159 -13.17 -13.98 -2.24
C VAL A 159 -12.68 -15.18 -1.45
N VAL A 160 -13.60 -16.04 -1.03
CA VAL A 160 -13.26 -17.33 -0.43
C VAL A 160 -13.78 -18.42 -1.36
N LEU A 161 -12.88 -19.29 -1.80
CA LEU A 161 -13.17 -20.44 -2.66
C LEU A 161 -12.99 -21.70 -1.81
N ILE A 162 -14.08 -22.43 -1.55
CA ILE A 162 -14.11 -23.53 -0.59
C ILE A 162 -14.58 -24.80 -1.31
N MET A 163 -14.01 -25.95 -0.96
CA MET A 163 -14.51 -27.24 -1.43
C MET A 163 -15.91 -27.51 -0.86
N GLU A 164 -16.82 -27.95 -1.72
CA GLU A 164 -18.26 -28.13 -1.41
C GLU A 164 -18.49 -28.95 -0.14
N SER A 165 -17.70 -30.01 0.05
CA SER A 165 -17.79 -30.96 1.17
C SER A 165 -17.62 -30.32 2.55
N ILE A 166 -16.95 -29.16 2.64
CA ILE A 166 -16.67 -28.45 3.90
C ILE A 166 -17.23 -27.01 3.93
N ALA A 167 -17.88 -26.56 2.86
CA ALA A 167 -18.30 -25.16 2.69
C ALA A 167 -19.22 -24.67 3.81
N ASP A 168 -20.29 -25.41 4.11
CA ASP A 168 -21.26 -25.04 5.14
C ASP A 168 -20.63 -24.93 6.53
N ALA A 169 -19.72 -25.85 6.86
CA ALA A 169 -19.02 -25.85 8.15
C ALA A 169 -18.12 -24.62 8.30
N VAL A 170 -17.40 -24.23 7.23
CA VAL A 170 -16.58 -23.01 7.23
C VAL A 170 -17.45 -21.77 7.36
N VAL A 171 -18.54 -21.67 6.60
CA VAL A 171 -19.46 -20.51 6.65
C VAL A 171 -20.03 -20.33 8.06
N GLN A 172 -20.47 -21.40 8.71
CA GLN A 172 -20.97 -21.35 10.09
C GLN A 172 -19.89 -20.82 11.05
N LYS A 173 -18.66 -21.32 10.97
CA LYS A 173 -17.55 -20.87 11.82
C LYS A 173 -17.15 -19.42 11.56
N VAL A 174 -17.15 -18.97 10.30
CA VAL A 174 -16.90 -17.58 9.91
C VAL A 174 -17.97 -16.67 10.51
N ASN A 175 -19.25 -16.99 10.32
CA ASN A 175 -20.37 -16.20 10.86
C ASN A 175 -20.31 -16.09 12.38
N ALA A 176 -20.01 -17.19 13.08
CA ALA A 176 -19.87 -17.20 14.54
C ALA A 176 -18.73 -16.30 15.04
N LYS A 177 -17.67 -16.12 14.25
CA LYS A 177 -16.57 -15.19 14.56
C LYS A 177 -16.92 -13.75 14.19
N LEU A 178 -17.58 -13.52 13.06
CA LEU A 178 -18.04 -12.19 12.65
C LEU A 178 -18.99 -11.56 13.65
N ALA A 179 -19.92 -12.34 14.20
CA ALA A 179 -20.87 -11.89 15.22
C ALA A 179 -20.21 -11.39 16.52
N LYS A 180 -18.91 -11.64 16.72
CA LYS A 180 -18.16 -11.21 17.91
C LYS A 180 -17.35 -9.94 17.67
N LEU A 181 -17.26 -9.46 16.42
CA LEU A 181 -16.49 -8.25 16.11
C LEU A 181 -17.17 -7.03 16.72
N LYS A 182 -16.37 -6.21 17.41
CA LYS A 182 -16.81 -4.94 17.97
C LYS A 182 -16.69 -3.85 16.92
N VAL A 183 -17.78 -3.15 16.68
CA VAL A 183 -17.81 -1.97 15.81
C VAL A 183 -17.81 -0.73 16.71
N GLY A 184 -16.90 0.21 16.44
CA GLY A 184 -16.79 1.41 17.26
C GLY A 184 -15.60 2.29 16.90
N PRO A 185 -15.36 3.32 17.72
CA PRO A 185 -14.22 4.21 17.53
C PRO A 185 -12.89 3.48 17.80
N PRO A 186 -11.79 3.87 17.13
CA PRO A 186 -10.47 3.25 17.32
C PRO A 186 -9.92 3.42 18.75
N GLU A 187 -10.34 4.45 19.49
CA GLU A 187 -9.94 4.71 20.87
C GLU A 187 -10.42 3.63 21.84
N ASP A 188 -11.47 2.88 21.47
CA ASP A 188 -12.07 1.81 22.27
C ASP A 188 -11.51 0.40 21.94
N ASP A 189 -10.43 0.33 21.15
CA ASP A 189 -9.84 -0.93 20.66
C ASP A 189 -10.88 -1.80 19.92
N SER A 190 -11.69 -1.15 19.09
CA SER A 190 -12.73 -1.80 18.28
C SER A 190 -12.12 -2.59 17.12
N ASP A 191 -12.66 -3.77 16.82
CA ASP A 191 -12.21 -4.61 15.70
C ASP A 191 -12.48 -3.94 14.34
N ILE A 192 -13.61 -3.24 14.25
CA ILE A 192 -14.08 -2.53 13.05
C ILE A 192 -14.28 -1.06 13.39
N THR A 193 -13.58 -0.20 12.65
CA THR A 193 -13.59 1.25 12.80
C THR A 193 -14.18 1.92 11.55
N PRO A 194 -14.46 3.24 11.57
CA PRO A 194 -14.89 3.94 10.37
C PRO A 194 -13.94 3.78 9.19
N VAL A 195 -14.50 3.76 7.98
CA VAL A 195 -13.71 3.83 6.74
C VAL A 195 -13.23 5.24 6.47
N VAL A 196 -12.24 5.38 5.58
CA VAL A 196 -11.43 6.60 5.42
C VAL A 196 -12.22 7.86 5.06
N THR A 197 -13.33 7.72 4.34
CA THR A 197 -14.19 8.84 3.91
C THR A 197 -15.64 8.40 3.81
N GLU A 198 -16.55 9.36 3.88
CA GLU A 198 -17.98 9.16 3.60
C GLU A 198 -18.21 8.56 2.20
N SER A 199 -17.48 9.03 1.17
CA SER A 199 -17.56 8.43 -0.16
C SER A 199 -17.17 6.95 -0.18
N SER A 200 -16.23 6.52 0.67
CA SER A 200 -15.88 5.10 0.81
C SER A 200 -16.99 4.32 1.52
N ALA A 201 -17.65 4.92 2.51
CA ALA A 201 -18.77 4.31 3.21
C ALA A 201 -19.95 4.09 2.25
N ASN A 202 -20.36 5.13 1.52
CA ASN A 202 -21.43 5.06 0.53
C ASN A 202 -21.16 3.99 -0.53
N PHE A 203 -19.92 3.90 -1.04
CA PHE A 203 -19.56 2.85 -2.00
C PHE A 203 -19.71 1.42 -1.44
N ILE A 204 -19.43 1.23 -0.14
CA ILE A 204 -19.54 -0.08 0.52
C ILE A 204 -21.01 -0.43 0.80
N GLU A 205 -21.83 0.55 1.15
CA GLU A 205 -23.25 0.37 1.44
C GLU A 205 -24.09 0.09 0.18
N GLY A 206 -23.66 0.58 -0.98
CA GLY A 206 -24.33 0.39 -2.29
C GLY A 206 -25.21 1.57 -2.68
#